data_AF-A0AAN8RLN5-F1
#
_entry.id   AF-A0AAN8RLN5-F1
#
_cell.length_a   1.000
_cell.length_b   1.000
_cell.length_c   1.000
_cell.angle_alpha   90.00
_cell.angle_beta   90.00
_cell.angle_gamma   90.00
#
_symmetry.space_group_name_H-M   'P 1'
#
loop_
_entity.id
_entity.type
_entity.pdbx_description
1 polymer ?
#
loop_
_entity_poly.entity_id
_entity_poly.type
_entity_poly.pdbx_seq_one_letter_code
_entity_poly.pdbx_strand_id
1 'polypeptide(L)'
;MFWDYLSQNPEAVHQVMILFGDRGIPDGYRHMNGYSGHTLKFINKNGEWVYVQLHWKTNQGIKWIPAEEANNHSPDHSQKDLYYSIENGQFPSWTLYIQTMTAKEAEELWEKQKINVFDLTHIWPQKQFPLKEVGQIVLNENAKNYFAEIEQIAFSPSHLVPGVEPSADPVLQSRLFSYPDTHRHRIVRPDPPRYLDEDISRLTQALGHKLPTTPS
;
A
#
# COMPACT_ATOMS: atom_id res chain seq x y z
N MET A 1 -12.03 20.29 -17.03
CA MET A 1 -12.11 19.71 -15.68
C MET A 1 -10.75 19.27 -15.15
N PHE A 2 -10.05 18.30 -15.77
CA PHE A 2 -8.75 17.81 -15.24
C PHE A 2 -7.71 18.92 -15.02
N TRP A 3 -7.33 19.66 -16.08
CA TRP A 3 -6.32 20.72 -15.98
C TRP A 3 -6.76 21.94 -15.17
N ASP A 4 -8.06 22.20 -15.12
CA ASP A 4 -8.65 23.30 -14.34
C ASP A 4 -8.53 23.03 -12.82
N TYR A 5 -8.74 21.78 -12.39
CA TYR A 5 -8.47 21.40 -11.00
C TYR A 5 -6.98 21.54 -10.67
N LEU A 6 -6.09 21.02 -11.53
CA LEU A 6 -4.65 21.03 -11.25
C LEU A 6 -4.04 22.43 -11.24
N SER A 7 -4.56 23.37 -12.04
CA SER A 7 -4.10 24.76 -12.02
C SER A 7 -4.53 25.52 -10.76
N GLN A 8 -5.58 25.06 -10.09
CA GLN A 8 -6.11 25.66 -8.86
C GLN A 8 -5.59 24.99 -7.57
N ASN A 9 -4.96 23.81 -7.67
CA ASN A 9 -4.47 23.03 -6.53
C ASN A 9 -2.97 22.73 -6.68
N PRO A 10 -2.09 23.70 -6.38
CA PRO A 10 -0.65 23.59 -6.59
C PRO A 10 0.02 22.44 -5.80
N GLU A 11 -0.58 21.96 -4.72
CA GLU A 11 -0.14 20.79 -3.97
C GLU A 11 -0.08 19.51 -4.83
N ALA A 12 -0.84 19.45 -5.93
CA ALA A 12 -0.85 18.31 -6.84
C ALA A 12 0.39 18.26 -7.77
N VAL A 13 1.15 19.37 -7.89
CA VAL A 13 2.22 19.50 -8.89
C VAL A 13 3.24 18.38 -8.81
N HIS A 14 3.66 17.98 -7.61
CA HIS A 14 4.64 16.91 -7.47
C HIS A 14 4.12 15.57 -8.04
N GLN A 15 2.87 15.21 -7.78
CA GLN A 15 2.27 14.00 -8.33
C GLN A 15 2.04 14.11 -9.84
N VAL A 16 1.68 15.30 -10.35
CA VAL A 16 1.54 15.56 -11.78
C VAL A 16 2.86 15.35 -12.52
N MET A 17 3.99 15.80 -11.94
CA MET A 17 5.32 15.56 -12.53
C MET A 17 5.67 14.07 -12.59
N ILE A 18 5.20 13.25 -11.65
CA ILE A 18 5.36 11.79 -11.70
C ILE A 18 4.46 11.18 -12.79
N LEU A 19 3.20 11.58 -12.85
CA LEU A 19 2.19 11.03 -13.76
C LEU A 19 2.48 11.37 -15.23
N PHE A 20 2.98 12.57 -15.52
CA PHE A 20 3.30 12.99 -16.88
C PHE A 20 4.77 12.78 -17.27
N GLY A 21 5.57 12.22 -16.37
CA GLY A 21 6.90 11.70 -16.69
C GLY A 21 6.85 10.22 -17.05
N ASP A 22 8.01 9.64 -17.33
CA ASP A 22 8.19 8.23 -17.70
C ASP A 22 7.52 7.23 -16.74
N ARG A 23 7.45 7.58 -15.44
CA ARG A 23 6.81 6.72 -14.43
C ARG A 23 5.28 6.61 -14.58
N GLY A 24 4.66 7.46 -15.40
CA GLY A 24 3.23 7.44 -15.69
C GLY A 24 2.78 6.29 -16.59
N ILE A 25 3.69 5.69 -17.35
CA ILE A 25 3.39 4.61 -18.31
C ILE A 25 4.36 3.44 -18.08
N PRO A 26 4.27 2.74 -16.92
CA PRO A 26 5.18 1.64 -16.62
C PRO A 26 5.03 0.49 -17.62
N ASP A 27 6.15 -0.14 -17.98
CA ASP A 27 6.16 -1.34 -18.84
C ASP A 27 5.82 -2.57 -18.00
N GLY A 28 4.52 -2.79 -17.80
CA GLY A 28 4.01 -3.85 -16.92
C GLY A 28 4.17 -3.53 -15.43
N TYR A 29 3.50 -4.32 -14.59
CA TYR A 29 3.55 -4.11 -13.12
C TYR A 29 4.92 -4.42 -12.53
N ARG A 30 5.64 -5.37 -13.14
CA ARG A 30 6.90 -5.94 -12.62
C ARG A 30 8.05 -4.93 -12.63
N HIS A 31 7.98 -3.93 -13.51
CA HIS A 31 9.04 -2.96 -13.73
C HIS A 31 8.79 -1.59 -13.05
N MET A 32 7.86 -1.54 -12.09
CA MET A 32 7.64 -0.34 -11.27
C MET A 32 7.91 -0.60 -9.78
N ASN A 33 8.23 0.48 -9.06
CA ASN A 33 8.30 0.47 -7.61
C ASN A 33 6.91 0.65 -6.99
N GLY A 34 6.73 0.16 -5.77
CA GLY A 34 5.59 0.48 -4.90
C GLY A 34 5.99 1.41 -3.77
N TYR A 35 5.06 2.24 -3.31
CA TYR A 35 5.26 3.17 -2.20
C TYR A 35 4.00 3.20 -1.35
N SER A 36 4.12 3.20 -0.01
CA SER A 36 2.94 3.41 0.84
C SER A 36 2.34 4.80 0.64
N GLY A 37 3.17 5.78 0.25
CA GLY A 37 2.86 7.20 0.19
C GLY A 37 2.80 7.81 1.59
N HIS A 38 1.94 7.25 2.44
CA HIS A 38 1.74 7.73 3.80
C HIS A 38 2.87 7.36 4.75
N THR A 39 3.02 8.21 5.75
CA THR A 39 3.77 7.91 6.98
C THR A 39 2.93 7.08 7.93
N LEU A 40 3.52 6.04 8.50
CA LEU A 40 2.96 5.20 9.56
C LEU A 40 3.78 5.37 10.84
N LYS A 41 3.28 4.83 11.96
CA LYS A 41 4.06 4.66 13.19
C LYS A 41 4.34 3.19 13.42
N PHE A 42 5.59 2.84 13.70
CA PHE A 42 5.96 1.51 14.16
C PHE A 42 6.29 1.57 15.63
N ILE A 43 5.70 0.68 16.43
CA ILE A 43 5.79 0.64 17.88
C ILE A 43 6.46 -0.67 18.30
N ASN A 44 7.49 -0.56 19.13
CA ASN A 44 8.20 -1.74 19.65
C ASN A 44 7.53 -2.27 20.94
N LYS A 45 8.06 -3.39 21.46
CA LYS A 45 7.52 -4.04 22.67
C LYS A 45 7.61 -3.18 23.94
N ASN A 46 8.44 -2.15 23.95
CA ASN A 46 8.61 -1.22 25.07
C ASN A 46 7.65 -0.01 24.98
N GLY A 47 6.83 0.08 23.92
CA GLY A 47 5.95 1.23 23.67
C GLY A 47 6.66 2.42 23.01
N GLU A 48 7.94 2.28 22.65
CA GLU A 48 8.67 3.31 21.91
C GLU A 48 8.31 3.22 20.43
N TRP A 49 8.28 4.37 19.74
CA TRP A 49 7.80 4.43 18.38
C TRP A 49 8.63 5.35 17.48
N VAL A 50 8.59 5.05 16.18
CA VAL A 50 9.18 5.87 15.12
C VAL A 50 8.20 6.01 13.96
N TYR A 51 8.32 7.10 13.19
CA TYR A 51 7.66 7.24 11.91
C TYR A 51 8.33 6.38 10.85
N VAL A 52 7.53 5.82 9.95
CA VAL A 52 7.98 4.89 8.90
C VAL A 52 7.31 5.19 7.56
N GLN A 53 8.10 5.20 6.48
CA GLN A 53 7.61 5.10 5.10
C GLN A 53 8.07 3.77 4.49
N LEU A 54 7.18 3.11 3.73
CA LEU A 54 7.44 1.82 3.09
C LEU A 54 7.69 1.99 1.60
N HIS A 55 8.73 1.33 1.09
CA HIS A 55 9.13 1.38 -0.32
C HIS A 55 9.40 -0.03 -0.83
N TRP A 56 8.68 -0.46 -1.85
CA TRP A 56 8.92 -1.69 -2.58
C TRP A 56 9.72 -1.38 -3.83
N LYS A 57 10.96 -1.85 -3.91
CA LYS A 57 11.83 -1.65 -5.07
C LYS A 57 11.80 -2.88 -5.95
N THR A 58 11.47 -2.71 -7.23
CA THR A 58 11.48 -3.82 -8.19
C THR A 58 12.88 -4.39 -8.35
N ASN A 59 12.99 -5.72 -8.34
CA ASN A 59 14.24 -6.43 -8.65
C ASN A 59 14.38 -6.72 -10.16
N GLN A 60 13.41 -6.32 -10.99
CA GLN A 60 13.39 -6.56 -12.44
C GLN A 60 13.95 -5.37 -13.23
N GLY A 61 14.36 -4.30 -12.54
CA GLY A 61 14.74 -3.02 -13.15
C GLY A 61 13.53 -2.18 -13.54
N ILE A 62 13.69 -0.85 -13.47
CA ILE A 62 12.61 0.09 -13.82
C ILE A 62 12.54 0.25 -15.33
N LYS A 63 11.33 0.15 -15.89
CA LYS A 63 11.04 0.34 -17.32
C LYS A 63 9.70 1.03 -17.52
N TRP A 64 9.56 1.68 -18.67
CA TRP A 64 8.37 2.39 -19.09
C TRP A 64 8.19 2.28 -20.60
N ILE A 65 6.96 2.49 -21.06
CA ILE A 65 6.59 2.49 -22.48
C ILE A 65 6.61 3.96 -22.96
N PRO A 66 7.29 4.28 -24.06
CA PRO A 66 7.22 5.61 -24.67
C PRO A 66 5.78 5.99 -25.00
N ALA A 67 5.41 7.27 -24.81
CA ALA A 67 4.02 7.72 -24.97
C ALA A 67 3.48 7.48 -26.38
N GLU A 68 4.33 7.62 -27.40
CA GLU A 68 4.04 7.36 -28.80
C GLU A 68 3.80 5.87 -29.11
N GLU A 69 4.34 4.96 -28.29
CA GLU A 69 4.20 3.51 -28.44
C GLU A 69 3.04 2.95 -27.61
N ALA A 70 2.61 3.65 -26.56
CA ALA A 70 1.63 3.17 -25.60
C ALA A 70 0.33 2.63 -26.23
N ASN A 71 -0.16 3.30 -27.29
CA ASN A 71 -1.39 2.88 -28.00
C ASN A 71 -1.23 1.62 -28.85
N ASN A 72 0.00 1.16 -29.09
CA ASN A 72 0.27 -0.08 -29.83
C ASN A 72 0.24 -1.32 -28.92
N HIS A 73 0.24 -1.13 -27.60
CA HIS A 73 0.17 -2.23 -26.64
C HIS A 73 -1.27 -2.71 -26.43
N SER A 74 -1.42 -3.98 -26.05
CA SER A 74 -2.72 -4.53 -25.65
C SER A 74 -3.25 -3.77 -24.42
N PRO A 75 -4.58 -3.53 -24.30
CA PRO A 75 -5.16 -2.99 -23.07
C PRO A 75 -4.89 -3.87 -21.84
N ASP A 76 -4.61 -5.17 -22.06
CA ASP A 76 -4.27 -6.12 -21.00
C ASP A 76 -2.75 -6.29 -20.80
N HIS A 77 -1.90 -5.45 -21.40
CA HIS A 77 -0.44 -5.61 -21.45
C HIS A 77 0.16 -5.98 -20.09
N SER A 78 -0.08 -5.16 -19.07
CA SER A 78 0.49 -5.36 -17.73
C SER A 78 -0.01 -6.62 -17.05
N GLN A 79 -1.27 -7.01 -17.27
CA GLN A 79 -1.85 -8.23 -16.71
C GLN A 79 -1.30 -9.47 -17.41
N LYS A 80 -1.19 -9.45 -18.75
CA LYS A 80 -0.59 -10.53 -19.55
C LYS A 80 0.88 -10.72 -19.20
N ASP A 81 1.65 -9.64 -19.12
CA ASP A 81 3.06 -9.68 -18.69
C ASP A 81 3.19 -10.35 -17.32
N LEU A 82 2.42 -9.91 -16.31
CA LEU A 82 2.46 -10.51 -14.97
C LEU A 82 2.08 -12.00 -14.99
N TYR A 83 0.96 -12.33 -15.63
CA TYR A 83 0.44 -13.70 -15.67
C TYR A 83 1.45 -14.66 -16.31
N TYR A 84 1.94 -14.33 -17.52
CA TYR A 84 2.89 -15.18 -18.24
C TYR A 84 4.27 -15.20 -17.59
N SER A 85 4.71 -14.12 -16.92
CA SER A 85 5.94 -14.14 -16.14
C SER A 85 5.86 -15.20 -15.03
N ILE A 86 4.73 -15.31 -14.34
CA ILE A 86 4.52 -16.32 -13.30
C ILE A 86 4.41 -17.74 -13.91
N GLU A 87 3.62 -17.94 -14.97
CA GLU A 87 3.50 -19.24 -15.65
C GLU A 87 4.84 -19.79 -16.15
N ASN A 88 5.71 -18.89 -16.62
CA ASN A 88 7.03 -19.25 -17.13
C ASN A 88 8.10 -19.42 -16.03
N GLY A 89 7.73 -19.38 -14.75
CA GLY A 89 8.66 -19.47 -13.61
C GLY A 89 9.55 -18.24 -13.43
N GLN A 90 9.28 -17.15 -14.13
CA GLN A 90 9.98 -15.87 -14.01
C GLN A 90 9.30 -15.02 -12.93
N PHE A 91 9.35 -15.45 -11.68
CA PHE A 91 8.60 -14.82 -10.59
C PHE A 91 9.07 -13.37 -10.33
N PRO A 92 8.21 -12.36 -10.51
CA PRO A 92 8.57 -11.00 -10.14
C PRO A 92 8.69 -10.86 -8.62
N SER A 93 9.57 -9.98 -8.21
CA SER A 93 9.85 -9.72 -6.80
C SER A 93 10.21 -8.28 -6.53
N TRP A 94 9.89 -7.83 -5.32
CA TRP A 94 10.19 -6.50 -4.82
C TRP A 94 10.86 -6.60 -3.46
N THR A 95 11.97 -5.90 -3.30
CA THR A 95 12.62 -5.76 -2.00
C THR A 95 11.95 -4.62 -1.24
N LEU A 96 11.48 -4.92 -0.03
CA LEU A 96 10.88 -3.96 0.87
C LEU A 96 11.97 -3.24 1.65
N TYR A 97 11.93 -1.91 1.56
CA TYR A 97 12.73 -0.98 2.32
C TYR A 97 11.85 -0.10 3.19
N ILE A 98 12.41 0.36 4.31
CA ILE A 98 11.81 1.39 5.15
C ILE A 98 12.73 2.60 5.28
N GLN A 99 12.14 3.79 5.33
CA GLN A 99 12.76 4.95 5.97
C GLN A 99 12.19 5.08 7.39
N THR A 100 13.02 5.47 8.36
CA THR A 100 12.60 5.64 9.76
C THR A 100 12.97 7.03 10.25
N MET A 101 12.10 7.66 11.04
CA MET A 101 12.33 8.98 11.62
C MET A 101 11.75 9.06 13.03
N THR A 102 12.51 9.54 13.99
CA THR A 102 12.01 9.84 15.35
C THR A 102 11.11 11.08 15.34
N ALA A 103 10.29 11.28 16.39
CA ALA A 103 9.47 12.48 16.52
C ALA A 103 10.31 13.77 16.47
N LYS A 104 11.48 13.76 17.15
CA LYS A 104 12.40 14.89 17.18
C LYS A 104 13.01 15.18 15.80
N GLU A 105 13.43 14.15 15.07
CA GLU A 105 13.94 14.34 13.70
C GLU A 105 12.87 14.91 12.76
N ALA A 106 11.59 14.53 12.95
CA ALA A 106 10.48 15.08 12.18
C ALA A 106 10.25 16.57 12.47
N GLU A 107 10.32 16.97 13.74
CA GLU A 107 10.27 18.39 14.14
C GLU A 107 11.43 19.18 13.53
N GLU A 108 12.66 18.67 13.66
CA GLU A 108 13.85 19.32 13.09
C GLU A 108 13.78 19.42 11.55
N LEU A 109 13.25 18.39 10.89
CA LEU A 109 13.08 18.37 9.44
C LEU A 109 12.07 19.44 8.98
N TRP A 110 10.96 19.58 9.70
CA TRP A 110 9.99 20.65 9.46
C TRP A 110 10.60 22.05 9.71
N GLU A 111 11.34 22.21 10.80
CA GLU A 111 11.95 23.51 11.15
C GLU A 111 12.97 23.95 10.10
N LYS A 112 13.87 23.04 9.69
CA LYS A 112 15.01 23.34 8.81
C LYS A 112 14.65 23.33 7.33
N GLN A 113 13.79 22.41 6.89
CA GLN A 113 13.54 22.13 5.48
C GLN A 113 12.06 22.24 5.07
N LYS A 114 11.15 22.51 6.02
CA LYS A 114 9.70 22.63 5.78
C LYS A 114 9.07 21.38 5.14
N ILE A 115 9.69 20.22 5.35
CA ILE A 115 9.12 18.93 4.95
C ILE A 115 8.29 18.41 6.12
N ASN A 116 6.98 18.32 5.92
CA ASN A 116 6.05 17.78 6.92
C ASN A 116 5.92 16.27 6.71
N VAL A 117 6.17 15.48 7.76
CA VAL A 117 6.05 14.01 7.72
C VAL A 117 4.61 13.53 7.51
N PHE A 118 3.61 14.37 7.76
CA PHE A 118 2.19 14.07 7.53
C PHE A 118 1.66 14.57 6.20
N ASP A 119 2.50 15.20 5.38
CA ASP A 119 2.11 15.69 4.07
C ASP A 119 2.48 14.66 2.99
N LEU A 120 1.46 13.98 2.47
CA LEU A 120 1.57 12.97 1.41
C LEU A 120 2.24 13.50 0.12
N THR A 121 2.27 14.82 -0.08
CA THR A 121 2.89 15.43 -1.26
C THR A 121 4.42 15.51 -1.16
N HIS A 122 5.00 15.25 0.01
CA HIS A 122 6.44 15.35 0.25
C HIS A 122 7.14 13.98 0.28
N ILE A 123 8.41 13.96 -0.16
CA ILE A 123 9.30 12.79 -0.05
C ILE A 123 10.38 13.07 1.00
N TRP A 124 10.69 12.07 1.83
CA TRP A 124 11.79 12.17 2.79
C TRP A 124 13.15 12.04 2.09
N PRO A 125 14.10 12.98 2.30
CA PRO A 125 15.40 12.93 1.64
C PRO A 125 16.16 11.64 1.99
N GLN A 126 16.34 10.74 1.00
CA GLN A 126 16.98 9.43 1.21
C GLN A 126 18.45 9.52 1.64
N LYS A 127 19.13 10.66 1.41
CA LYS A 127 20.47 10.89 1.95
C LYS A 127 20.48 11.12 3.46
N GLN A 128 19.43 11.72 4.00
CA GLN A 128 19.28 11.99 5.44
C GLN A 128 18.65 10.80 6.16
N PHE A 129 17.65 10.18 5.53
CA PHE A 129 16.94 9.01 6.05
C PHE A 129 17.12 7.85 5.07
N PRO A 130 18.24 7.10 5.14
CA PRO A 130 18.53 6.06 4.17
C PRO A 130 17.54 4.90 4.24
N LEU A 131 17.32 4.27 3.09
CA LEU A 131 16.51 3.06 2.96
C LEU A 131 17.18 1.90 3.69
N LYS A 132 16.42 1.24 4.57
CA LYS A 132 16.83 0.03 5.28
C LYS A 132 16.04 -1.15 4.76
N GLU A 133 16.71 -2.19 4.29
CA GLU A 133 16.08 -3.40 3.81
C GLU A 133 15.43 -4.16 4.97
N VAL A 134 14.21 -4.67 4.76
CA VAL A 134 13.48 -5.45 5.77
C VAL A 134 12.99 -6.80 5.28
N GLY A 135 12.90 -7.01 3.97
CA GLY A 135 12.45 -8.28 3.41
C GLY A 135 12.12 -8.19 1.93
N GLN A 136 11.47 -9.22 1.40
CA GLN A 136 11.14 -9.33 -0.02
C GLN A 136 9.75 -9.93 -0.20
N ILE A 137 9.03 -9.45 -1.22
CA ILE A 137 7.80 -10.05 -1.73
C ILE A 137 8.12 -10.69 -3.08
N VAL A 138 7.67 -11.93 -3.27
CA VAL A 138 7.76 -12.67 -4.54
C VAL A 138 6.36 -13.11 -4.92
N LEU A 139 5.94 -12.85 -6.16
CA LEU A 139 4.67 -13.36 -6.69
C LEU A 139 4.97 -14.60 -7.53
N ASN A 140 4.49 -15.77 -7.08
CA ASN A 140 4.86 -17.07 -7.66
C ASN A 140 3.67 -17.98 -8.00
N GLU A 141 2.43 -17.52 -7.82
CA GLU A 141 1.22 -18.26 -8.19
C GLU A 141 0.19 -17.27 -8.78
N ASN A 142 -0.46 -17.68 -9.86
CA ASN A 142 -1.57 -16.95 -10.47
C ASN A 142 -2.89 -17.31 -9.79
N ALA A 143 -3.83 -16.36 -9.78
CA ALA A 143 -5.20 -16.64 -9.33
C ALA A 143 -5.84 -17.73 -10.20
N LYS A 144 -6.54 -18.68 -9.57
CA LYS A 144 -7.25 -19.78 -10.26
C LYS A 144 -8.61 -19.31 -10.76
N ASN A 145 -9.24 -18.40 -10.03
CA ASN A 145 -10.48 -17.76 -10.41
C ASN A 145 -10.37 -16.24 -10.24
N TYR A 146 -10.32 -15.54 -11.38
CA TYR A 146 -10.16 -14.09 -11.41
C TYR A 146 -11.26 -13.34 -10.63
N PHE A 147 -12.52 -13.76 -10.75
CA PHE A 147 -13.60 -13.07 -10.02
C PHE A 147 -13.48 -13.28 -8.51
N ALA A 148 -13.34 -14.53 -8.07
CA ALA A 148 -13.32 -14.87 -6.65
C ALA A 148 -12.08 -14.36 -5.91
N GLU A 149 -10.94 -14.27 -6.59
CA GLU A 149 -9.66 -13.92 -5.97
C GLU A 149 -9.19 -12.49 -6.28
N ILE A 150 -9.50 -11.94 -7.46
CA ILE A 150 -9.08 -10.60 -7.87
C ILE A 150 -10.22 -9.58 -7.77
N GLU A 151 -11.40 -9.87 -8.35
CA GLU A 151 -12.51 -8.89 -8.31
C GLU A 151 -13.13 -8.76 -6.91
N GLN A 152 -13.10 -9.82 -6.10
CA GLN A 152 -13.66 -9.82 -4.74
C GLN A 152 -12.65 -9.41 -3.65
N ILE A 153 -11.35 -9.30 -3.94
CA ILE A 153 -10.36 -8.94 -2.91
C ILE A 153 -10.60 -7.53 -2.38
N ALA A 154 -10.37 -7.31 -1.08
CA ALA A 154 -10.69 -6.08 -0.38
C ALA A 154 -9.50 -5.62 0.48
N PHE A 155 -8.76 -4.62 0.00
CA PHE A 155 -7.66 -4.02 0.76
C PHE A 155 -8.16 -2.82 1.56
N SER A 156 -7.67 -2.63 2.78
CA SER A 156 -7.94 -1.41 3.56
C SER A 156 -6.70 -1.00 4.35
N PRO A 157 -6.32 0.29 4.34
CA PRO A 157 -5.24 0.77 5.21
C PRO A 157 -5.62 0.72 6.70
N SER A 158 -6.88 0.46 7.04
CA SER A 158 -7.31 0.24 8.43
C SER A 158 -7.04 -1.19 8.93
N HIS A 159 -6.70 -2.14 8.05
CA HIS A 159 -6.31 -3.49 8.44
C HIS A 159 -4.84 -3.53 8.87
N LEU A 160 -4.54 -2.89 10.01
CA LEU A 160 -3.21 -2.82 10.60
C LEU A 160 -2.98 -3.99 11.57
N VAL A 161 -1.72 -4.36 11.74
CA VAL A 161 -1.28 -5.38 12.69
C VAL A 161 -0.71 -4.75 13.96
N PRO A 162 -0.69 -5.45 15.11
CA PRO A 162 -0.10 -4.93 16.33
C PRO A 162 1.33 -4.41 16.10
N GLY A 163 1.62 -3.21 16.61
CA GLY A 163 2.89 -2.53 16.39
C GLY A 163 2.93 -1.63 15.15
N VAL A 164 1.86 -1.56 14.35
CA VAL A 164 1.72 -0.60 13.25
C VAL A 164 0.48 0.26 13.48
N GLU A 165 0.66 1.58 13.49
CA GLU A 165 -0.39 2.56 13.70
C GLU A 165 -0.42 3.61 12.59
N PRO A 166 -1.58 4.22 12.30
CA PRO A 166 -1.65 5.32 11.36
C PRO A 166 -1.02 6.58 11.96
N SER A 167 -0.36 7.39 11.13
CA SER A 167 0.08 8.72 11.52
C SER A 167 -1.07 9.74 11.42
N ALA A 168 -0.79 11.01 11.76
CA ALA A 168 -1.75 12.10 11.65
C ALA A 168 -1.86 12.67 10.21
N ASP A 169 -1.35 11.97 9.19
CA ASP A 169 -1.56 12.32 7.78
C ASP A 169 -3.08 12.42 7.47
N PRO A 170 -3.59 13.60 7.08
CA PRO A 170 -5.03 13.82 6.91
C PRO A 170 -5.62 13.00 5.76
N VAL A 171 -4.83 12.69 4.73
CA VAL A 171 -5.27 11.82 3.63
C VAL A 171 -5.32 10.39 4.11
N LEU A 172 -4.33 9.92 4.88
CA LEU A 172 -4.37 8.59 5.49
C LEU A 172 -5.59 8.45 6.39
N GLN A 173 -5.83 9.40 7.29
CA GLN A 173 -6.96 9.38 8.23
C GLN A 173 -8.30 9.24 7.49
N SER A 174 -8.48 9.97 6.39
CA SER A 174 -9.68 9.86 5.55
C SER A 174 -9.81 8.48 4.89
N ARG A 175 -8.69 7.90 4.43
CA ARG A 175 -8.67 6.55 3.83
C ARG A 175 -8.97 5.44 4.82
N LEU A 176 -8.67 5.59 6.11
CA LEU A 176 -9.03 4.58 7.14
C LEU A 176 -10.54 4.33 7.19
N PHE A 177 -11.34 5.36 6.92
CA PHE A 177 -12.80 5.28 6.85
C PHE A 177 -13.29 4.82 5.48
N SER A 178 -12.76 5.41 4.40
CA SER A 178 -13.32 5.26 3.05
C SER A 178 -13.30 3.82 2.52
N TYR A 179 -12.26 3.03 2.81
CA TYR A 179 -12.12 1.68 2.27
C TYR A 179 -13.16 0.69 2.85
N PRO A 180 -13.33 0.58 4.19
CA PRO A 180 -14.41 -0.23 4.75
C PRO A 180 -15.80 0.18 4.29
N ASP A 181 -16.04 1.47 4.10
CA ASP A 181 -17.32 1.98 3.60
C ASP A 181 -17.59 1.52 2.16
N THR A 182 -16.62 1.69 1.24
CA THR A 182 -16.77 1.25 -0.15
C THR A 182 -16.95 -0.27 -0.27
N HIS A 183 -16.33 -1.06 0.62
CA HIS A 183 -16.50 -2.52 0.62
C HIS A 183 -17.94 -2.95 0.84
N ARG A 184 -18.72 -2.21 1.65
CA ARG A 184 -20.15 -2.52 1.90
C ARG A 184 -20.99 -2.40 0.64
N HIS A 185 -20.62 -1.50 -0.25
CA HIS A 185 -21.29 -1.30 -1.54
C HIS A 185 -20.77 -2.26 -2.62
N ARG A 186 -19.45 -2.46 -2.69
CA ARG A 186 -18.81 -3.24 -3.75
C ARG A 186 -18.94 -4.75 -3.54
N ILE A 187 -18.81 -5.21 -2.31
CA ILE A 187 -18.84 -6.62 -1.93
C ILE A 187 -20.13 -6.85 -1.16
N VAL A 188 -21.23 -6.97 -1.89
CA VAL A 188 -22.53 -7.32 -1.29
C VAL A 188 -22.44 -8.77 -0.84
N ARG A 189 -22.30 -9.00 0.47
CA ARG A 189 -22.70 -10.28 1.04
C ARG A 189 -24.24 -10.35 1.01
N PRO A 190 -24.85 -11.46 0.57
CA PRO A 190 -26.30 -11.64 0.62
C PRO A 190 -26.89 -11.58 2.04
N ASP A 191 -26.06 -11.64 3.08
CA ASP A 191 -26.46 -11.75 4.48
C ASP A 191 -25.69 -10.76 5.38
N PRO A 192 -26.27 -10.31 6.51
CA PRO A 192 -25.61 -9.44 7.48
C PRO A 192 -24.29 -10.03 8.02
N PRO A 193 -23.37 -9.17 8.49
CA PRO A 193 -22.00 -9.55 8.83
C PRO A 193 -21.93 -10.55 9.99
N ARG A 194 -21.64 -11.83 9.71
CA ARG A 194 -21.26 -12.85 10.72
C ARG A 194 -19.80 -12.77 11.19
N TYR A 195 -19.14 -11.61 11.05
CA TYR A 195 -17.71 -11.48 11.26
C TYR A 195 -17.23 -11.52 12.72
N LEU A 196 -18.11 -11.80 13.69
CA LEU A 196 -17.70 -11.93 15.08
C LEU A 196 -17.82 -13.36 15.63
N ASP A 197 -18.65 -14.22 15.05
CA ASP A 197 -18.90 -15.55 15.64
C ASP A 197 -18.09 -16.69 14.99
N GLU A 198 -17.89 -16.66 13.66
CA GLU A 198 -17.26 -17.79 12.95
C GLU A 198 -15.72 -17.84 13.11
N ASP A 199 -15.05 -16.68 13.14
CA ASP A 199 -13.59 -16.63 13.33
C ASP A 199 -13.16 -16.82 14.78
N ILE A 200 -13.95 -16.35 15.76
CA ILE A 200 -13.72 -16.64 17.18
C ILE A 200 -13.94 -18.12 17.46
N SER A 201 -14.97 -18.75 16.88
CA SER A 201 -15.20 -20.20 17.06
C SER A 201 -14.05 -21.05 16.53
N ARG A 202 -13.50 -20.72 15.34
CA ARG A 202 -12.32 -21.40 14.78
C ARG A 202 -11.06 -21.21 15.61
N LEU A 203 -10.81 -20.02 16.14
CA LEU A 203 -9.69 -19.75 17.04
C LEU A 203 -9.85 -20.46 18.39
N THR A 204 -11.07 -20.52 18.92
CA THR A 204 -11.37 -21.19 20.21
C THR A 204 -11.24 -22.72 20.08
N GLN A 205 -11.61 -23.28 18.93
CA GLN A 205 -11.46 -24.70 18.63
C GLN A 205 -10.00 -25.11 18.40
N ALA A 206 -9.19 -24.22 17.83
CA ALA A 206 -7.74 -24.41 17.67
C ALA A 206 -6.95 -24.29 18.99
N LEU A 207 -7.49 -23.55 19.99
CA LEU A 207 -6.84 -23.28 21.27
C LEU A 207 -7.32 -24.19 22.42
N GLY A 208 -8.22 -25.15 22.19
CA GLY A 208 -8.60 -26.18 23.16
C GLY A 208 -9.28 -25.67 24.45
N HIS A 209 -9.68 -24.41 24.52
CA HIS A 209 -10.31 -23.83 25.70
C HIS A 209 -11.84 -23.85 25.59
N LYS A 210 -12.49 -24.61 26.47
CA LYS A 210 -13.94 -24.48 26.72
C LYS A 210 -14.19 -23.13 27.40
N LEU A 211 -15.05 -22.30 26.82
CA LEU A 211 -15.57 -21.10 27.49
C LEU A 211 -16.35 -21.51 28.76
N PRO A 212 -16.25 -20.75 29.87
CA PRO A 212 -17.10 -20.96 31.02
C PRO A 212 -18.55 -20.59 30.67
N THR A 213 -19.48 -21.49 30.95
CA THR A 213 -20.91 -21.20 30.87
C THR A 213 -21.26 -20.14 31.90
N THR A 214 -21.77 -18.99 31.47
CA THR A 214 -22.37 -18.00 32.38
C THR A 214 -23.59 -18.60 33.07
N PRO A 215 -23.77 -18.40 34.39
CA PRO A 215 -25.00 -18.78 35.07
C PRO A 215 -26.16 -17.88 34.62
N SER A 216 -27.37 -18.46 34.72
CA SER A 216 -28.69 -17.92 34.35
C SER A 216 -28.95 -16.49 34.77
#